data_AF-A0A1C7IF99-F1
#
_entry.id   AF-A0A1C7IF99-F1
#
_cell.length_a   1.000
_cell.length_b   1.000
_cell.length_c   1.000
_cell.angle_alpha   90.00
_cell.angle_beta   90.00
_cell.angle_gamma   90.00
#
_symmetry.space_group_name_H-M   'P 1'
#
loop_
_entity.id
_entity.type
_entity.pdbx_description
1 polymer ?
#
loop_
_entity_poly.entity_id
_entity_poly.type
_entity_poly.pdbx_seq_one_letter_code
_entity_poly.pdbx_strand_id
1 'polypeptide(L)'
;MNRKAVCMWMWIHAKAGNRISVRNTTMSLMESRIRRLPKIPLWSLFRAGISGKRGGRMKEFMTKMVPVNLSDRFPFKCRMCGACCRHVRESVPLESLDAFRLAKHLRDKGENVSCVEDVLATYAEPVLLSENGYTVFMLKTAGADDACIFLKDNRCTIHSVHPRACRTYPIAVGPYELGGYEQYLSMEQPHHYSGPQMSVKKWIQKRCSKQDFEFLNTDIGSVQEIERLLKRIPEQNRTRAVMMFLFYKYSDYDLDKSFFPQFKSNNDKLLAALRKMADDGDN
;
A
#
# COMPACT_ATOMS: atom_id res chain seq x y z
N MET A 1 -11.58 -15.97 -8.52
CA MET A 1 -12.11 -14.59 -8.62
C MET A 1 -11.05 -13.59 -8.19
N ASN A 2 -10.92 -12.51 -8.97
CA ASN A 2 -9.74 -11.64 -9.14
C ASN A 2 -9.16 -11.05 -7.84
N ARG A 3 -7.84 -11.16 -7.67
CA ARG A 3 -7.01 -10.35 -6.76
C ARG A 3 -5.83 -9.84 -7.58
N LYS A 4 -5.94 -8.67 -8.21
CA LYS A 4 -5.15 -8.31 -9.40
C LYS A 4 -4.52 -6.91 -9.41
N ALA A 5 -4.39 -6.18 -8.30
CA ALA A 5 -3.49 -4.99 -8.30
C ALA A 5 -2.41 -5.02 -7.21
N VAL A 6 -2.56 -5.92 -6.23
CA VAL A 6 -1.55 -6.19 -5.19
C VAL A 6 -0.35 -6.93 -5.71
N CYS A 7 -0.51 -7.79 -6.70
CA CYS A 7 0.60 -8.60 -7.19
C CYS A 7 1.70 -7.78 -7.87
N MET A 8 1.42 -6.64 -8.50
CA MET A 8 2.47 -5.81 -9.10
C MET A 8 3.21 -4.99 -8.04
N TRP A 9 2.49 -4.43 -7.07
CA TRP A 9 3.10 -3.72 -5.95
C TRP A 9 3.90 -4.68 -5.01
N MET A 10 3.36 -5.88 -4.76
CA MET A 10 4.07 -6.98 -4.10
C MET A 10 5.24 -7.49 -4.94
N TRP A 11 5.14 -7.55 -6.27
CA TRP A 11 6.24 -7.97 -7.15
C TRP A 11 7.35 -6.92 -7.20
N ILE A 12 6.98 -5.64 -7.23
CA ILE A 12 7.89 -4.48 -7.11
C ILE A 12 8.66 -4.54 -5.78
N HIS A 13 7.97 -4.79 -4.66
CA HIS A 13 8.63 -4.92 -3.36
C HIS A 13 9.34 -6.29 -3.17
N ALA A 14 8.87 -7.36 -3.80
CA ALA A 14 9.50 -8.69 -3.77
C ALA A 14 10.70 -8.83 -4.74
N LYS A 15 10.78 -8.01 -5.79
CA LYS A 15 12.00 -7.83 -6.59
C LYS A 15 13.03 -7.00 -5.84
N ALA A 16 12.59 -5.98 -5.10
CA ALA A 16 13.47 -5.23 -4.21
C ALA A 16 14.01 -6.13 -3.07
N GLY A 17 13.22 -7.04 -2.49
CA GLY A 17 13.66 -8.02 -1.48
C GLY A 17 13.57 -9.45 -1.98
N ASN A 18 14.63 -9.97 -2.60
CA ASN A 18 14.64 -11.26 -3.31
C ASN A 18 14.08 -12.46 -2.49
N ARG A 19 13.10 -13.17 -3.09
CA ARG A 19 12.42 -14.44 -2.69
C ARG A 19 11.80 -14.48 -1.28
N ILE A 20 10.55 -14.06 -1.18
CA ILE A 20 9.66 -14.39 -0.04
C ILE A 20 9.01 -15.77 -0.30
N SER A 21 9.55 -16.81 0.34
CA SER A 21 8.88 -18.10 0.49
C SER A 21 8.08 -18.07 1.79
N VAL A 22 6.77 -17.86 1.71
CA VAL A 22 5.88 -17.91 2.89
C VAL A 22 5.56 -19.37 3.22
N ARG A 23 6.11 -19.90 4.32
CA ARG A 23 5.55 -21.08 5.02
C ARG A 23 4.64 -20.60 6.14
N ASN A 24 3.53 -21.31 6.33
CA ASN A 24 2.52 -21.00 7.34
C ASN A 24 3.08 -21.28 8.74
N THR A 25 3.12 -20.27 9.61
CA THR A 25 3.20 -20.49 11.06
C THR A 25 2.17 -19.63 11.76
N THR A 26 1.29 -20.28 12.49
CA THR A 26 0.31 -19.73 13.43
C THR A 26 1.00 -19.31 14.72
N MET A 27 0.70 -18.12 15.25
CA MET A 27 0.96 -17.80 16.66
C MET A 27 -0.28 -17.23 17.34
N SER A 28 -0.78 -18.03 18.29
CA SER A 28 -1.67 -17.67 19.38
C SER A 28 -0.82 -17.36 20.62
N LEU A 29 -1.35 -16.56 21.56
CA LEU A 29 -0.78 -16.08 22.84
C LEU A 29 0.15 -14.86 22.64
N MET A 30 0.04 -13.74 23.36
CA MET A 30 -0.14 -13.60 24.81
C MET A 30 -0.53 -12.15 25.15
N GLU A 31 -1.50 -11.97 26.04
CA GLU A 31 -1.85 -10.69 26.65
C GLU A 31 -0.91 -10.34 27.81
N SER A 32 -0.80 -9.02 28.04
CA SER A 32 -0.38 -8.33 29.26
C SER A 32 1.02 -7.70 29.30
N ARG A 33 0.98 -6.40 29.68
CA ARG A 33 2.05 -5.49 30.10
C ARG A 33 2.89 -4.78 29.04
N ILE A 34 2.38 -3.63 28.55
CA ILE A 34 3.20 -2.41 28.40
C ILE A 34 2.34 -1.19 28.78
N ARG A 35 2.64 -0.56 29.92
CA ARG A 35 2.10 0.77 30.29
C ARG A 35 3.07 1.83 29.76
N ARG A 36 2.51 2.86 29.10
CA ARG A 36 3.13 4.06 28.48
C ARG A 36 3.55 3.92 27.00
N LEU A 37 2.55 3.82 26.14
CA LEU A 37 2.50 4.38 24.78
C LEU A 37 1.22 5.25 24.68
N PRO A 38 1.09 6.18 23.71
CA PRO A 38 -0.08 7.06 23.60
C PRO A 38 -1.38 6.24 23.47
N LYS A 39 -2.46 6.77 24.06
CA LYS A 39 -3.73 6.10 24.33
C LYS A 39 -4.55 5.79 23.06
N ILE A 40 -4.15 4.83 22.22
CA ILE A 40 -5.09 4.13 21.30
C ILE A 40 -4.65 2.66 21.19
N PRO A 41 -5.58 1.69 21.30
CA PRO A 41 -5.25 0.29 21.21
C PRO A 41 -5.01 -0.15 19.76
N LEU A 42 -3.75 -0.13 19.29
CA LEU A 42 -3.36 -0.81 18.03
C LEU A 42 -3.72 -2.31 18.02
N TRP A 43 -4.09 -2.91 19.16
CA TRP A 43 -4.51 -4.32 19.25
C TRP A 43 -5.78 -4.63 18.45
N SER A 44 -6.65 -3.65 18.20
CA SER A 44 -7.88 -3.85 17.42
C SER A 44 -7.62 -4.18 15.94
N LEU A 45 -6.43 -3.83 15.42
CA LEU A 45 -5.99 -4.16 14.05
C LEU A 45 -5.49 -5.60 13.88
N PHE A 46 -5.23 -6.33 14.98
CA PHE A 46 -4.59 -7.66 14.94
C PHE A 46 -5.58 -8.85 14.87
N ARG A 47 -6.90 -8.62 14.78
CA ARG A 47 -7.91 -9.70 14.86
C ARG A 47 -8.28 -10.40 13.53
N ALA A 48 -7.60 -10.13 12.42
CA ALA A 48 -7.94 -10.71 11.12
C ALA A 48 -7.12 -11.97 10.80
N GLY A 49 -7.77 -13.14 10.82
CA GLY A 49 -7.18 -14.44 10.52
C GLY A 49 -6.68 -14.60 9.08
N ILE A 50 -5.51 -15.22 8.93
CA ILE A 50 -4.84 -15.42 7.64
C ILE A 50 -5.21 -16.80 7.09
N SER A 51 -5.99 -16.86 6.01
CA SER A 51 -6.22 -18.10 5.25
C SER A 51 -5.13 -18.28 4.17
N GLY A 52 -4.46 -19.43 4.17
CA GLY A 52 -3.36 -19.75 3.26
C GLY A 52 -3.81 -20.26 1.89
N LYS A 53 -3.13 -19.80 0.82
CA LYS A 53 -2.85 -20.45 -0.50
C LYS A 53 -2.33 -19.39 -1.50
N ARG A 54 -1.05 -18.97 -1.40
CA ARG A 54 -0.46 -17.86 -2.19
C ARG A 54 0.35 -18.27 -3.45
N GLY A 55 0.86 -19.50 -3.56
CA GLY A 55 1.86 -19.88 -4.59
C GLY A 55 1.39 -19.97 -6.05
N GLY A 56 0.21 -20.54 -6.33
CA GLY A 56 -0.25 -20.77 -7.72
C GLY A 56 -0.85 -19.55 -8.44
N ARG A 57 -1.15 -18.47 -7.71
CA ARG A 57 -2.01 -17.35 -8.16
C ARG A 57 -1.25 -16.16 -8.77
N MET A 58 -0.01 -15.93 -8.34
CA MET A 58 0.87 -14.86 -8.86
C MET A 58 1.13 -15.01 -10.37
N LYS A 59 1.19 -16.25 -10.88
CA LYS A 59 1.43 -16.58 -12.28
C LYS A 59 0.30 -16.15 -13.22
N GLU A 60 -0.95 -16.12 -12.75
CA GLU A 60 -2.15 -15.74 -13.53
C GLU A 60 -2.40 -14.21 -13.55
N PHE A 61 -1.73 -13.45 -12.69
CA PHE A 61 -1.78 -11.99 -12.68
C PHE A 61 -0.79 -11.37 -13.67
N MET A 62 0.45 -11.88 -13.69
CA MET A 62 1.48 -11.42 -14.64
C MET A 62 1.05 -11.59 -16.09
N THR A 63 0.11 -12.49 -16.39
CA THR A 63 -0.46 -12.66 -17.74
C THR A 63 -1.40 -11.53 -18.18
N LYS A 64 -1.84 -10.64 -17.27
CA LYS A 64 -2.74 -9.51 -17.59
C LYS A 64 -2.10 -8.14 -17.45
N MET A 65 -0.80 -8.06 -17.14
CA MET A 65 -0.05 -6.81 -17.13
C MET A 65 0.92 -6.81 -18.30
N VAL A 66 0.75 -5.85 -19.20
CA VAL A 66 1.59 -5.73 -20.40
C VAL A 66 2.63 -4.64 -20.15
N PRO A 67 3.94 -4.92 -20.21
CA PRO A 67 4.96 -3.87 -20.11
C PRO A 67 4.79 -2.88 -21.25
N VAL A 68 4.92 -1.59 -20.96
CA VAL A 68 4.79 -0.51 -21.94
C VAL A 68 5.90 0.52 -21.77
N ASN A 69 6.32 1.12 -22.87
CA ASN A 69 7.30 2.21 -22.90
C ASN A 69 6.61 3.57 -22.80
N LEU A 70 7.36 4.60 -22.42
CA LEU A 70 6.86 5.98 -22.37
C LEU A 70 6.39 6.53 -23.74
N SER A 71 6.95 6.01 -24.83
CA SER A 71 6.58 6.31 -26.21
C SER A 71 5.24 5.70 -26.63
N ASP A 72 4.76 4.69 -25.92
CA ASP A 72 3.61 3.91 -26.34
C ASP A 72 2.31 4.69 -26.14
N ARG A 73 1.25 4.16 -26.79
CA ARG A 73 -0.10 4.70 -26.73
C ARG A 73 -1.12 3.61 -26.42
N PHE A 74 -2.20 4.01 -25.76
CA PHE A 74 -3.29 3.11 -25.41
C PHE A 74 -4.65 3.84 -25.47
N PRO A 75 -5.74 3.19 -25.93
CA PRO A 75 -7.07 3.78 -25.92
C PRO A 75 -7.65 3.73 -24.50
N PHE A 76 -8.02 4.87 -23.91
CA PHE A 76 -8.67 4.88 -22.60
C PHE A 76 -9.43 6.17 -22.30
N LYS A 77 -10.58 6.03 -21.65
CA LYS A 77 -11.30 7.13 -20.98
C LYS A 77 -12.05 6.56 -19.78
N CYS A 78 -11.78 7.05 -18.57
CA CYS A 78 -12.57 6.69 -17.40
C CYS A 78 -14.01 7.18 -17.60
N ARG A 79 -14.97 6.25 -17.55
CA ARG A 79 -16.42 6.53 -17.64
C ARG A 79 -17.10 6.52 -16.26
N MET A 80 -16.32 6.42 -15.19
CA MET A 80 -16.80 6.29 -13.81
C MET A 80 -17.84 5.17 -13.65
N CYS A 81 -17.62 4.04 -14.36
CA CYS A 81 -18.59 2.94 -14.45
C CYS A 81 -18.55 1.95 -13.26
N GLY A 82 -17.63 2.13 -12.31
CA GLY A 82 -17.51 1.25 -11.14
C GLY A 82 -16.88 -0.12 -11.39
N ALA A 83 -16.65 -0.53 -12.65
CA ALA A 83 -16.14 -1.86 -12.97
C ALA A 83 -14.73 -2.13 -12.41
N CYS A 84 -13.84 -1.12 -12.39
CA CYS A 84 -12.52 -1.23 -11.75
C CYS A 84 -12.57 -1.28 -10.21
N CYS A 85 -13.73 -1.05 -9.60
CA CYS A 85 -13.92 -1.09 -8.16
C CYS A 85 -14.46 -2.43 -7.65
N ARG A 86 -14.69 -3.41 -8.52
CA ARG A 86 -15.22 -4.75 -8.16
C ARG A 86 -14.15 -5.81 -8.31
N HIS A 87 -14.23 -6.84 -7.49
CA HIS A 87 -13.25 -7.92 -7.41
C HIS A 87 -11.84 -7.41 -7.10
N VAL A 88 -11.75 -6.53 -6.09
CA VAL A 88 -10.52 -5.83 -5.71
C VAL A 88 -10.05 -6.14 -4.28
N ARG A 89 -10.49 -7.26 -3.70
CA ARG A 89 -10.01 -7.70 -2.38
C ARG A 89 -8.49 -7.80 -2.40
N GLU A 90 -7.84 -7.21 -1.40
CA GLU A 90 -6.39 -7.11 -1.32
C GLU A 90 -5.81 -6.74 -2.70
N SER A 91 -6.28 -5.67 -3.34
CA SER A 91 -5.80 -5.24 -4.67
C SER A 91 -5.44 -3.77 -4.73
N VAL A 92 -6.09 -2.91 -3.95
CA VAL A 92 -5.82 -1.46 -3.96
C VAL A 92 -4.95 -1.09 -2.76
N PRO A 93 -3.62 -0.92 -2.92
CA PRO A 93 -2.78 -0.44 -1.84
C PRO A 93 -3.17 0.98 -1.44
N LEU A 94 -3.17 1.21 -0.13
CA LEU A 94 -3.31 2.52 0.47
C LEU A 94 -1.93 2.91 1.03
N GLU A 95 -1.16 3.61 0.21
CA GLU A 95 0.15 4.14 0.58
C GLU A 95 0.00 5.25 1.63
N SER A 96 1.05 5.56 2.40
CA SER A 96 0.97 6.56 3.47
C SER A 96 0.55 7.94 2.96
N LEU A 97 1.02 8.33 1.76
CA LEU A 97 0.60 9.56 1.10
C LEU A 97 -0.88 9.52 0.69
N ASP A 98 -1.38 8.36 0.27
CA ASP A 98 -2.79 8.18 -0.08
C ASP A 98 -3.68 8.25 1.17
N ALA A 99 -3.28 7.57 2.25
CA ALA A 99 -3.98 7.60 3.54
C ALA A 99 -4.04 9.03 4.10
N PHE A 100 -2.93 9.77 4.04
CA PHE A 100 -2.86 11.17 4.44
C PHE A 100 -3.81 12.07 3.63
N ARG A 101 -3.79 11.95 2.30
CA ARG A 101 -4.67 12.74 1.41
C ARG A 101 -6.13 12.41 1.64
N LEU A 102 -6.45 11.13 1.83
CA LEU A 102 -7.80 10.68 2.11
C LEU A 102 -8.29 11.19 3.48
N ALA A 103 -7.44 11.18 4.50
CA ALA A 103 -7.77 11.71 5.83
C ALA A 103 -8.10 13.20 5.76
N LYS A 104 -7.27 14.01 5.10
CA LYS A 104 -7.56 15.43 4.87
C LYS A 104 -8.88 15.63 4.13
N HIS A 105 -9.08 14.93 3.02
CA HIS A 105 -10.28 15.07 2.21
C HIS A 105 -11.56 14.72 2.97
N LEU A 106 -11.55 13.68 3.81
CA LEU A 106 -12.71 13.29 4.61
C LEU A 106 -12.96 14.31 5.74
N ARG A 107 -11.90 14.74 6.43
CA ARG A 107 -11.97 15.79 7.46
C ARG A 107 -12.54 17.09 6.90
N ASP A 108 -12.05 17.53 5.74
CA ASP A 108 -12.47 18.76 5.07
C ASP A 108 -13.95 18.67 4.59
N LYS A 109 -14.49 17.45 4.46
CA LYS A 109 -15.91 17.20 4.18
C LYS A 109 -16.79 17.11 5.44
N GLY A 110 -16.22 17.27 6.63
CA GLY A 110 -16.95 17.17 7.90
C GLY A 110 -17.21 15.73 8.37
N GLU A 111 -16.53 14.74 7.79
CA GLU A 111 -16.57 13.38 8.31
C GLU A 111 -15.81 13.30 9.66
N ASN A 112 -16.14 12.32 10.50
CA ASN A 112 -15.48 12.09 11.78
C ASN A 112 -14.08 11.46 11.59
N VAL A 113 -13.15 12.25 11.05
CA VAL A 113 -11.75 11.88 10.78
C VAL A 113 -10.85 12.99 11.30
N SER A 114 -10.01 12.66 12.27
CA SER A 114 -9.09 13.59 12.94
C SER A 114 -7.62 13.28 12.63
N CYS A 115 -7.31 12.03 12.30
CA CYS A 115 -5.96 11.57 11.99
C CYS A 115 -5.96 10.50 10.88
N VAL A 116 -4.77 10.02 10.50
CA VAL A 116 -4.63 9.00 9.45
C VAL A 116 -5.14 7.63 9.94
N GLU A 117 -5.00 7.35 11.22
CA GLU A 117 -5.41 6.11 11.87
C GLU A 117 -6.92 5.88 11.78
N ASP A 118 -7.74 6.95 11.86
CA ASP A 118 -9.18 6.89 11.64
C ASP A 118 -9.51 6.33 10.25
N VAL A 119 -8.76 6.75 9.24
CA VAL A 119 -8.90 6.25 7.85
C VAL A 119 -8.47 4.80 7.75
N LEU A 120 -7.32 4.45 8.31
CA LEU A 120 -6.79 3.09 8.25
C LEU A 120 -7.74 2.10 8.94
N ALA A 121 -8.20 2.41 10.15
CA ALA A 121 -9.10 1.57 10.91
C ALA A 121 -10.46 1.39 10.21
N THR A 122 -10.98 2.45 9.60
CA THR A 122 -12.31 2.43 8.97
C THR A 122 -12.26 1.76 7.59
N TYR A 123 -11.33 2.18 6.73
CA TYR A 123 -11.38 1.90 5.29
C TYR A 123 -10.30 0.95 4.77
N ALA A 124 -9.31 0.58 5.60
CA ALA A 124 -8.21 -0.27 5.17
C ALA A 124 -8.00 -1.50 6.05
N GLU A 125 -7.36 -2.51 5.50
CA GLU A 125 -6.97 -3.73 6.21
C GLU A 125 -5.46 -3.96 6.05
N PRO A 126 -4.76 -4.37 7.12
CA PRO A 126 -3.34 -4.69 7.04
C PRO A 126 -3.14 -6.01 6.31
N VAL A 127 -2.16 -6.04 5.41
CA VAL A 127 -1.70 -7.23 4.70
C VAL A 127 -0.22 -7.44 5.00
N LEU A 128 0.11 -8.62 5.49
CA LEU A 128 1.49 -9.00 5.79
C LEU A 128 2.22 -9.44 4.52
N LEU A 129 3.22 -8.66 4.10
CA LEU A 129 4.06 -8.98 2.94
C LEU A 129 5.20 -9.93 3.28
N SER A 130 5.80 -9.74 4.46
CA SER A 130 6.92 -10.55 4.95
C SER A 130 6.62 -11.11 6.33
N GLU A 131 7.08 -12.33 6.59
CA GLU A 131 7.03 -12.95 7.92
C GLU A 131 7.79 -12.14 8.99
N ASN A 132 8.69 -11.25 8.57
CA ASN A 132 9.44 -10.36 9.46
C ASN A 132 8.61 -9.15 9.95
N GLY A 133 7.36 -9.02 9.53
CA GLY A 133 6.44 -7.97 10.00
C GLY A 133 6.24 -6.81 9.02
N TYR A 134 6.84 -6.84 7.83
CA TYR A 134 6.63 -5.82 6.82
C TYR A 134 5.16 -5.84 6.36
N THR A 135 4.42 -4.84 6.80
CA THR A 135 2.96 -4.77 6.71
C THR A 135 2.53 -3.55 5.89
N VAL A 136 1.46 -3.73 5.12
CA VAL A 136 1.01 -2.75 4.14
C VAL A 136 -0.51 -2.64 4.26
N PHE A 137 -1.09 -1.50 3.91
CA PHE A 137 -2.54 -1.34 3.98
C PHE A 137 -3.17 -1.48 2.60
N MET A 138 -4.28 -2.21 2.53
CA MET A 138 -5.13 -2.35 1.35
C MET A 138 -6.51 -1.78 1.67
N LEU A 139 -7.18 -1.17 0.69
CA LEU A 139 -8.57 -0.79 0.88
C LEU A 139 -9.44 -2.02 1.15
N LYS A 140 -10.33 -1.90 2.14
CA LYS A 140 -11.34 -2.91 2.45
C LYS A 140 -12.29 -3.12 1.28
N THR A 141 -12.91 -4.29 1.28
CA THR A 141 -13.97 -4.65 0.34
C THR A 141 -15.24 -5.09 1.06
N ALA A 142 -16.38 -5.02 0.37
CA ALA A 142 -17.69 -5.41 0.87
C ALA A 142 -18.47 -6.21 -0.17
N GLY A 143 -19.45 -6.98 0.28
CA GLY A 143 -20.34 -7.75 -0.58
C GLY A 143 -19.71 -9.00 -1.22
N ALA A 144 -20.52 -9.72 -2.00
CA ALA A 144 -20.14 -10.97 -2.64
C ALA A 144 -19.18 -10.80 -3.84
N ASP A 145 -19.12 -9.59 -4.41
CA ASP A 145 -18.27 -9.27 -5.54
C ASP A 145 -16.95 -8.60 -5.13
N ASP A 146 -16.62 -8.56 -3.84
CA ASP A 146 -15.43 -7.90 -3.31
C ASP A 146 -15.30 -6.45 -3.82
N ALA A 147 -16.41 -5.70 -3.78
CA ALA A 147 -16.45 -4.31 -4.15
C ALA A 147 -15.64 -3.45 -3.18
N CYS A 148 -14.87 -2.49 -3.69
CA CYS A 148 -14.17 -1.49 -2.90
C CYS A 148 -15.15 -0.80 -1.94
N ILE A 149 -14.72 -0.58 -0.69
CA ILE A 149 -15.52 0.09 0.36
C ILE A 149 -16.06 1.48 -0.06
N PHE A 150 -15.42 2.12 -1.04
CA PHE A 150 -15.82 3.42 -1.58
C PHE A 150 -16.71 3.34 -2.83
N LEU A 151 -17.14 2.15 -3.26
CA LEU A 151 -18.10 2.01 -4.37
C LEU A 151 -19.53 2.14 -3.84
N LYS A 152 -20.22 3.24 -4.19
CA LYS A 152 -21.65 3.46 -3.91
C LYS A 152 -22.37 3.85 -5.19
N ASP A 153 -23.55 3.28 -5.43
CA ASP A 153 -24.37 3.55 -6.63
C ASP A 153 -23.56 3.45 -7.94
N ASN A 154 -22.70 2.44 -8.01
CA ASN A 154 -21.79 2.18 -9.13
C ASN A 154 -20.77 3.31 -9.42
N ARG A 155 -20.52 4.19 -8.44
CA ARG A 155 -19.54 5.28 -8.51
C ARG A 155 -18.58 5.26 -7.32
N CYS A 156 -17.34 5.67 -7.56
CA CYS A 156 -16.34 5.83 -6.51
C CYS A 156 -16.60 7.14 -5.75
N THR A 157 -16.86 7.06 -4.44
CA THR A 157 -17.17 8.24 -3.61
C THR A 157 -15.95 9.13 -3.34
N ILE A 158 -14.74 8.58 -3.51
CA ILE A 158 -13.46 9.28 -3.33
C ILE A 158 -12.77 9.59 -4.66
N HIS A 159 -13.53 9.71 -5.76
CA HIS A 159 -12.97 9.87 -7.11
C HIS A 159 -12.04 11.09 -7.27
N SER A 160 -12.24 12.15 -6.48
CA SER A 160 -11.37 13.34 -6.47
C SER A 160 -10.02 13.11 -5.77
N VAL A 161 -9.93 12.12 -4.89
CA VAL A 161 -8.77 11.84 -4.02
C VAL A 161 -8.37 10.36 -4.09
N HIS A 162 -8.42 9.79 -5.30
CA HIS A 162 -8.05 8.38 -5.51
C HIS A 162 -6.65 8.07 -4.94
N PRO A 163 -6.48 6.89 -4.31
CA PRO A 163 -5.17 6.31 -4.08
C PRO A 163 -4.39 6.24 -5.40
N ARG A 164 -3.07 6.31 -5.34
CA ARG A 164 -2.21 6.36 -6.53
C ARG A 164 -2.53 5.23 -7.51
N ALA A 165 -2.69 4.00 -7.02
CA ALA A 165 -3.04 2.83 -7.84
C ALA A 165 -4.33 3.03 -8.65
N CYS A 166 -5.38 3.60 -8.05
CA CYS A 166 -6.63 3.91 -8.76
C CYS A 166 -6.48 5.14 -9.68
N ARG A 167 -5.68 6.13 -9.27
CA ARG A 167 -5.47 7.39 -10.01
C ARG A 167 -4.72 7.17 -11.32
N THR A 168 -3.76 6.24 -11.34
CA THR A 168 -2.93 5.96 -12.53
C THR A 168 -3.53 4.89 -13.44
N TYR A 169 -4.52 4.11 -12.97
CA TYR A 169 -5.24 3.12 -13.77
C TYR A 169 -5.68 3.68 -15.15
N PRO A 170 -5.40 2.96 -16.26
CA PRO A 170 -4.99 1.55 -16.36
C PRO A 170 -3.48 1.33 -16.33
N ILE A 171 -2.69 2.37 -16.09
CA ILE A 171 -1.23 2.27 -15.99
C ILE A 171 -0.83 2.06 -14.52
N ALA A 172 -0.07 1.02 -14.26
CA ALA A 172 0.66 0.86 -13.01
C ALA A 172 2.10 1.36 -13.20
N VAL A 173 2.60 2.12 -12.23
CA VAL A 173 3.96 2.67 -12.24
C VAL A 173 4.72 2.12 -11.02
N GLY A 174 5.87 1.53 -11.29
CA GLY A 174 6.78 0.95 -10.29
C GLY A 174 8.22 1.42 -10.45
N PRO A 175 9.10 1.17 -9.47
CA PRO A 175 10.53 1.35 -9.61
C PRO A 175 11.12 0.34 -10.59
N TYR A 176 12.15 0.76 -11.32
CA TYR A 176 12.94 -0.12 -12.19
C TYR A 176 14.24 -0.55 -11.48
N GLU A 177 14.68 -1.80 -11.71
CA GLU A 177 15.84 -2.42 -11.02
C GLU A 177 17.15 -1.64 -11.20
N LEU A 178 17.35 -1.02 -12.37
CA LEU A 178 18.56 -0.24 -12.69
C LEU A 178 18.40 1.25 -12.39
N GLY A 179 17.37 1.62 -11.61
CA GLY A 179 16.99 3.00 -11.35
C GLY A 179 15.95 3.54 -12.34
N GLY A 180 15.13 4.48 -11.87
CA GLY A 180 14.01 5.03 -12.63
C GLY A 180 12.70 4.26 -12.40
N TYR A 181 11.80 4.29 -13.39
CA TYR A 181 10.46 3.72 -13.27
C TYR A 181 10.10 2.85 -14.47
N GLU A 182 9.39 1.77 -14.20
CA GLU A 182 8.76 0.90 -15.18
C GLU A 182 7.24 1.08 -15.17
N GLN A 183 6.61 0.77 -16.30
CA GLN A 183 5.19 0.97 -16.52
C GLN A 183 4.55 -0.27 -17.12
N TYR A 184 3.36 -0.57 -16.64
CA TYR A 184 2.58 -1.70 -17.13
C TYR A 184 1.13 -1.29 -17.34
N LEU A 185 0.55 -1.79 -18.42
CA LEU A 185 -0.84 -1.60 -18.77
C LEU A 185 -1.69 -2.78 -18.27
N SER A 186 -2.73 -2.50 -17.48
CA SER A 186 -3.60 -3.52 -16.89
C SER A 186 -4.72 -3.96 -17.84
N MET A 187 -4.64 -5.19 -18.35
CA MET A 187 -5.63 -5.79 -19.25
C MET A 187 -6.78 -6.47 -18.51
N GLU A 188 -7.03 -6.13 -17.25
CA GLU A 188 -8.06 -6.77 -16.42
C GLU A 188 -9.49 -6.46 -16.85
N GLN A 189 -9.70 -5.28 -17.42
CA GLN A 189 -11.01 -4.80 -17.87
C GLN A 189 -10.95 -4.43 -19.35
N PRO A 190 -11.02 -5.42 -20.26
CA PRO A 190 -10.89 -5.18 -21.70
C PRO A 190 -11.86 -4.12 -22.24
N HIS A 191 -13.07 -4.04 -21.69
CA HIS A 191 -14.08 -3.07 -22.10
C HIS A 191 -13.70 -1.60 -21.81
N HIS A 192 -12.72 -1.35 -20.92
CA HIS A 192 -12.20 -0.01 -20.67
C HIS A 192 -11.33 0.56 -21.80
N TYR A 193 -10.87 -0.30 -22.71
CA TYR A 193 -10.03 0.07 -23.85
C TYR A 193 -10.85 0.63 -25.03
N SER A 194 -11.86 1.43 -24.70
CA SER A 194 -12.74 2.11 -25.64
C SER A 194 -12.73 3.62 -25.36
N GLY A 195 -11.95 4.36 -26.16
CA GLY A 195 -11.75 5.80 -25.96
C GLY A 195 -10.65 6.39 -26.85
N PRO A 196 -10.30 7.68 -26.65
CA PRO A 196 -9.23 8.33 -27.38
C PRO A 196 -7.87 7.72 -27.04
N GLN A 197 -6.93 7.85 -27.98
CA GLN A 197 -5.55 7.39 -27.83
C GLN A 197 -4.77 8.29 -26.86
N MET A 198 -4.35 7.73 -25.73
CA MET A 198 -3.55 8.38 -24.71
C MET A 198 -2.06 8.02 -24.88
N SER A 199 -1.16 8.97 -24.63
CA SER A 199 0.28 8.69 -24.51
C SER A 199 0.59 8.24 -23.09
N VAL A 200 1.39 7.16 -22.93
CA VAL A 200 1.84 6.68 -21.61
C VAL A 200 2.56 7.78 -20.84
N LYS A 201 3.54 8.45 -21.45
CA LYS A 201 4.27 9.58 -20.84
C LYS A 201 3.34 10.69 -20.34
N LYS A 202 2.44 11.20 -21.20
CA LYS A 202 1.52 12.29 -20.82
C LYS A 202 0.52 11.84 -19.76
N TRP A 203 0.07 10.59 -19.80
CA TRP A 203 -0.84 10.03 -18.79
C TRP A 203 -0.20 10.05 -17.41
N ILE A 204 1.01 9.52 -17.28
CA ILE A 204 1.75 9.47 -16.01
C ILE A 204 2.06 10.89 -15.52
N GLN A 205 2.56 11.78 -16.38
CA GLN A 205 2.84 13.17 -16.01
C GLN A 205 1.60 13.91 -15.47
N LYS A 206 0.40 13.56 -15.96
CA LYS A 206 -0.85 14.15 -15.50
C LYS A 206 -1.37 13.54 -14.19
N ARG A 207 -1.01 12.29 -13.88
CA ARG A 207 -1.57 11.52 -12.75
C ARG A 207 -0.62 11.38 -11.56
N CYS A 208 0.68 11.55 -11.79
CA CYS A 208 1.73 11.53 -10.79
C CYS A 208 2.34 12.93 -10.67
N SER A 209 2.14 13.53 -9.50
CA SER A 209 2.78 14.79 -9.12
C SER A 209 4.25 14.58 -8.77
N LYS A 210 5.01 15.69 -8.66
CA LYS A 210 6.39 15.67 -8.12
C LYS A 210 6.43 15.00 -6.74
N GLN A 211 5.46 15.31 -5.87
CA GLN A 211 5.35 14.71 -4.54
C GLN A 211 5.12 13.19 -4.59
N ASP A 212 4.41 12.67 -5.59
CA ASP A 212 4.23 11.21 -5.72
C ASP A 212 5.56 10.51 -6.04
N PHE A 213 6.39 11.11 -6.91
CA PHE A 213 7.71 10.56 -7.23
C PHE A 213 8.70 10.70 -6.07
N GLU A 214 8.67 11.82 -5.34
CA GLU A 214 9.46 12.02 -4.12
C GLU A 214 9.10 11.00 -3.04
N PHE A 215 7.79 10.76 -2.83
CA PHE A 215 7.29 9.73 -1.94
C PHE A 215 7.79 8.34 -2.39
N LEU A 216 7.58 7.97 -3.66
CA LEU A 216 7.99 6.68 -4.19
C LEU A 216 9.49 6.43 -4.02
N ASN A 217 10.33 7.40 -4.36
CA ASN A 217 11.78 7.27 -4.24
C ASN A 217 12.22 7.05 -2.79
N THR A 218 11.62 7.80 -1.87
CA THR A 218 11.93 7.68 -0.44
C THR A 218 11.42 6.35 0.13
N ASP A 219 10.17 5.99 -0.17
CA ASP A 219 9.55 4.76 0.31
C ASP A 219 10.32 3.54 -0.20
N ILE A 220 10.47 3.43 -1.52
CA ILE A 220 11.17 2.31 -2.19
C ILE A 220 12.64 2.24 -1.76
N GLY A 221 13.33 3.38 -1.64
CA GLY A 221 14.72 3.44 -1.22
C GLY A 221 14.96 2.89 0.19
N SER A 222 13.94 2.87 1.04
CA SER A 222 14.04 2.36 2.42
C SER A 222 13.61 0.90 2.59
N VAL A 223 12.85 0.32 1.65
CA VAL A 223 12.19 -1.00 1.81
C VAL A 223 13.19 -2.11 2.12
N GLN A 224 14.26 -2.21 1.33
CA GLN A 224 15.27 -3.25 1.50
C GLN A 224 15.98 -3.17 2.85
N GLU A 225 16.21 -1.97 3.34
CA GLU A 225 16.85 -1.78 4.64
C GLU A 225 15.88 -2.12 5.77
N ILE A 226 14.65 -1.59 5.73
CA ILE A 226 13.61 -1.89 6.72
C ILE A 226 13.39 -3.41 6.82
N GLU A 227 13.26 -4.11 5.68
CA GLU A 227 13.05 -5.57 5.67
C GLU A 227 14.23 -6.32 6.28
N ARG A 228 15.48 -5.94 5.94
CA ARG A 228 16.68 -6.54 6.52
C ARG A 228 16.77 -6.31 8.03
N LEU A 229 16.41 -5.12 8.49
CA LEU A 229 16.43 -4.79 9.92
C LEU A 229 15.34 -5.56 10.66
N LEU A 230 14.10 -5.57 10.17
CA LEU A 230 12.99 -6.34 10.74
C LEU A 230 13.35 -7.83 10.88
N LYS A 231 14.05 -8.40 9.90
CA LYS A 231 14.53 -9.78 9.94
C LYS A 231 15.56 -10.04 11.07
N ARG A 232 16.42 -9.05 11.37
CA ARG A 232 17.47 -9.16 12.40
C ARG A 232 16.95 -8.92 13.82
N ILE A 233 15.73 -8.39 13.97
CA ILE A 233 15.22 -8.02 15.29
C ILE A 233 14.92 -9.27 16.14
N PRO A 234 15.46 -9.34 17.38
CA PRO A 234 15.18 -10.43 18.31
C PRO A 234 13.70 -10.60 18.61
N GLU A 235 13.28 -11.82 18.92
CA GLU A 235 11.87 -12.16 19.12
C GLU A 235 11.19 -11.28 20.18
N GLN A 236 11.88 -11.02 21.31
CA GLN A 236 11.40 -10.17 22.39
C GLN A 236 11.09 -8.71 21.95
N ASN A 237 11.70 -8.25 20.86
CA ASN A 237 11.53 -6.90 20.35
C ASN A 237 10.63 -6.82 19.10
N ARG A 238 10.19 -7.95 18.53
CA ARG A 238 9.41 -7.99 17.27
C ARG A 238 8.14 -7.16 17.33
N THR A 239 7.33 -7.33 18.37
CA THR A 239 6.08 -6.57 18.53
C THR A 239 6.33 -5.07 18.55
N ARG A 240 7.35 -4.63 19.30
CA ARG A 240 7.73 -3.22 19.37
C ARG A 240 8.20 -2.69 18.02
N ALA A 241 9.02 -3.46 17.30
CA ALA A 241 9.52 -3.09 15.99
C ALA A 241 8.40 -2.92 14.96
N VAL A 242 7.45 -3.86 14.91
CA VAL A 242 6.29 -3.77 14.01
C VAL A 242 5.40 -2.58 14.37
N MET A 243 5.17 -2.32 15.67
CA MET A 243 4.43 -1.13 16.10
C MET A 243 5.12 0.17 15.67
N MET A 244 6.45 0.27 15.82
CA MET A 244 7.20 1.45 15.38
C MET A 244 7.20 1.61 13.86
N PHE A 245 7.30 0.50 13.12
CA PHE A 245 7.15 0.48 11.67
C PHE A 245 5.78 1.02 11.24
N LEU A 246 4.69 0.51 11.80
CA LEU A 246 3.33 0.98 11.49
C LEU A 246 3.13 2.45 11.88
N PHE A 247 3.65 2.84 13.05
CA PHE A 247 3.52 4.20 13.56
C PHE A 247 4.22 5.22 12.65
N TYR A 248 5.52 5.04 12.39
CA TYR A 248 6.27 5.99 11.57
C TYR A 248 5.90 5.94 10.09
N LYS A 249 5.59 4.75 9.56
CA LYS A 249 5.22 4.62 8.14
C LYS A 249 3.84 5.21 7.88
N TYR A 250 2.86 5.02 8.76
CA TYR A 250 1.46 5.30 8.45
C TYR A 250 0.73 6.28 9.39
N SER A 251 1.22 6.53 10.61
CA SER A 251 0.41 7.16 11.68
C SER A 251 0.94 8.54 12.13
N ASP A 252 2.26 8.73 12.25
CA ASP A 252 2.88 9.95 12.82
C ASP A 252 2.81 11.18 11.89
N TYR A 253 1.60 11.57 11.47
CA TYR A 253 1.34 12.68 10.56
C TYR A 253 0.34 13.68 11.14
N ASP A 254 0.79 14.92 11.21
CA ASP A 254 -0.06 16.09 11.44
C ASP A 254 -0.71 16.50 10.12
N LEU A 255 -2.05 16.39 10.06
CA LEU A 255 -2.85 16.70 8.88
C LEU A 255 -2.84 18.19 8.50
N ASP A 256 -2.44 19.08 9.41
CA ASP A 256 -2.35 20.52 9.18
C ASP A 256 -0.97 20.94 8.64
N LYS A 257 0.00 20.02 8.64
CA LYS A 257 1.33 20.22 8.06
C LYS A 257 1.50 19.54 6.71
N SER A 258 2.54 19.94 5.99
CA SER A 258 2.93 19.29 4.74
C SER A 258 3.38 17.85 4.98
N PHE A 259 2.90 16.90 4.18
CA PHE A 259 3.20 15.47 4.33
C PHE A 259 4.69 15.14 4.19
N PHE A 260 5.33 15.60 3.10
CA PHE A 260 6.63 15.04 2.70
C PHE A 260 7.78 15.30 3.70
N PRO A 261 7.92 16.48 4.31
CA PRO A 261 8.92 16.69 5.37
C PRO A 261 8.72 15.76 6.57
N GLN A 262 7.47 15.51 6.96
CA GLN A 262 7.11 14.58 8.05
C GLN A 262 7.47 13.15 7.65
N PHE A 263 7.10 12.72 6.44
CA PHE A 263 7.41 11.39 5.93
C PHE A 263 8.91 11.08 5.94
N LYS A 264 9.74 12.02 5.45
CA LYS A 264 11.19 11.87 5.47
C LYS A 264 11.72 11.74 6.90
N SER A 265 11.31 12.64 7.80
CA SER A 265 11.71 12.58 9.22
C SER A 265 11.30 11.27 9.89
N ASN A 266 10.08 10.80 9.63
CA ASN A 266 9.56 9.57 10.20
C ASN A 266 10.29 8.34 9.67
N ASN A 267 10.65 8.33 8.39
CA ASN A 267 11.47 7.28 7.81
C ASN A 267 12.87 7.22 8.46
N ASP A 268 13.49 8.37 8.70
CA ASP A 268 14.79 8.44 9.39
C ASP A 268 14.70 7.95 10.85
N LYS A 269 13.67 8.37 11.58
CA LYS A 269 13.39 7.89 12.96
C LYS A 269 13.13 6.38 13.00
N LEU A 270 12.39 5.86 12.03
CA LEU A 270 12.10 4.44 11.91
C LEU A 270 13.39 3.64 11.72
N LEU A 271 14.21 4.02 10.73
CA LEU A 271 15.49 3.34 10.47
C LEU A 271 16.41 3.39 11.69
N ALA A 272 16.53 4.54 12.36
CA ALA A 272 17.33 4.67 13.57
C ALA A 272 16.85 3.73 14.69
N ALA A 273 15.53 3.63 14.89
CA ALA A 273 14.95 2.76 15.90
C ALA A 273 15.14 1.27 15.58
N LEU A 274 14.92 0.88 14.33
CA LEU A 274 15.09 -0.51 13.88
C LEU A 274 16.56 -0.94 13.94
N ARG A 275 17.51 -0.07 13.56
CA ARG A 275 18.95 -0.32 13.70
C ARG A 275 19.33 -0.60 15.16
N LYS A 276 18.93 0.30 16.07
CA LYS A 276 19.18 0.11 17.50
C LYS A 276 18.63 -1.22 18.02
N MET A 277 17.39 -1.58 17.69
CA MET A 277 16.79 -2.84 18.12
C MET A 277 17.42 -4.09 17.51
N ALA A 278 17.97 -3.97 16.30
CA ALA A 278 18.70 -5.06 15.65
C ALA A 278 20.08 -5.27 16.28
N ASP A 279 20.77 -4.19 16.68
CA ASP A 279 22.11 -4.27 17.28
C ASP A 279 22.05 -4.73 18.76
N ASP A 280 20.97 -4.43 19.49
CA ASP A 280 20.72 -4.94 20.85
C ASP A 280 20.54 -6.48 20.90
N GLY A 281 20.45 -7.16 19.74
CA GLY A 281 20.35 -8.61 19.61
C GLY A 281 21.67 -9.34 19.38
N ASP A 282 22.74 -8.60 19.11
CA ASP A 282 24.08 -9.15 18.85
C ASP A 282 24.97 -9.17 20.13
N ASN A 283 24.42 -8.79 21.30
CA ASN A 283 25.03 -8.85 22.64
C ASN A 283 24.29 -9.83 23.55
#